data_AF-A0A6J7C6V9-F1
#
_entry.id   AF-A0A6J7C6V9-F1
#
_cell.length_a   1.000
_cell.length_b   1.000
_cell.length_c   1.000
_cell.angle_alpha   90.00
_cell.angle_beta   90.00
_cell.angle_gamma   90.00
#
_symmetry.space_group_name_H-M   'P 1'
#
loop_
_entity.id
_entity.type
_entity.pdbx_description
1 polymer ?
#
loop_
_entity_poly.entity_id
_entity_poly.type
_entity_poly.pdbx_seq_one_letter_code
_entity_poly.pdbx_strand_id
1 'polypeptide(L)' 'MLEDVIKEHPVLLNRAPTLHRLGIQAFEPVLVEGKALQIHPLVCTAFNADFDGD' A
#
# COMPACT_ATOMS: atom_id res chain seq x y z
N MET A 1 14.68 -12.92 -9.46
CA MET A 1 13.73 -13.17 -10.58
C MET A 1 12.43 -12.42 -10.34
N LEU A 2 11.72 -12.65 -9.23
CA LEU A 2 10.55 -11.84 -8.87
C LEU A 2 10.96 -10.39 -8.53
N GLU A 3 12.07 -10.24 -7.83
CA GLU A 3 12.70 -8.96 -7.47
C GLU A 3 12.97 -8.10 -8.70
N ASP A 4 13.41 -8.72 -9.80
CA ASP A 4 13.71 -8.04 -11.06
C ASP A 4 12.44 -7.60 -11.80
N VAL A 5 11.36 -8.39 -11.66
CA VAL A 5 10.06 -8.10 -12.30
C VAL A 5 9.36 -6.91 -11.65
N ILE A 6 9.50 -6.76 -10.32
CA ILE A 6 8.79 -5.71 -9.57
C ILE A 6 9.52 -4.35 -9.57
N LYS A 7 10.78 -4.33 -10.00
CA LYS A 7 11.61 -3.12 -10.00
C LYS A 7 11.00 -2.04 -10.90
N GLU A 8 10.90 -0.80 -10.39
CA GLU A 8 10.31 0.34 -11.11
C GLU A 8 8.86 0.09 -11.59
N HIS A 9 8.16 -0.89 -11.01
CA HIS A 9 6.79 -1.24 -11.35
C HIS A 9 5.84 -0.87 -10.21
N PRO A 10 5.29 0.37 -10.20
CA PRO A 10 4.46 0.83 -9.10
C PRO A 10 3.15 0.06 -9.03
N VAL A 11 2.69 -0.19 -7.81
CA VAL A 11 1.39 -0.80 -7.51
C VAL A 11 0.46 0.21 -6.88
N LEU A 12 -0.84 0.05 -7.09
CA LEU A 12 -1.87 0.89 -6.46
C LEU A 12 -2.41 0.22 -5.21
N LEU A 13 -2.37 0.93 -4.08
CA LEU A 13 -3.06 0.55 -2.86
C LEU A 13 -4.33 1.40 -2.71
N ASN A 14 -5.41 0.74 -2.28
CA ASN A 14 -6.72 1.35 -2.01
C ASN A 14 -7.28 0.78 -0.72
N ARG A 15 -7.85 1.64 0.13
CA ARG A 15 -8.68 1.22 1.28
C ARG A 15 -10.11 1.70 1.05
N ALA A 16 -11.07 0.78 1.15
CA ALA A 16 -12.49 1.11 1.00
C ALA A 16 -13.10 1.61 2.33
N PRO A 17 -14.04 2.57 2.31
CA PRO A 17 -14.51 3.31 1.14
C PRO A 17 -13.54 4.42 0.70
N THR A 18 -13.42 4.65 -0.62
CA THR A 18 -12.57 5.70 -1.18
C THR A 18 -13.29 7.06 -1.16
N LEU A 19 -13.01 7.90 -0.15
CA LEU A 19 -13.69 9.20 0.04
C LEU A 19 -13.14 10.32 -0.84
N HIS A 20 -11.87 10.22 -1.24
CA HIS A 20 -11.18 11.23 -2.03
C HIS A 20 -9.99 10.62 -2.78
N ARG A 21 -9.37 11.39 -3.68
CA ARG A 21 -8.25 10.93 -4.53
C ARG A 21 -7.09 10.29 -3.77
N LEU A 22 -6.78 10.74 -2.56
CA LEU A 22 -5.68 10.19 -1.76
C LEU A 22 -6.02 8.82 -1.12
N GLY A 23 -7.26 8.33 -1.29
CA GLY A 23 -7.66 6.99 -0.88
C GLY A 23 -7.17 5.90 -1.83
N ILE A 24 -6.56 6.28 -2.96
CA ILE A 24 -5.80 5.40 -3.85
C ILE A 24 -4.44 6.05 -4.08
N GLN A 25 -3.34 5.36 -3.80
CA GLN A 25 -1.98 5.88 -3.99
C GLN A 25 -1.07 4.83 -4.62
N ALA A 26 -0.08 5.29 -5.38
CA ALA A 26 0.93 4.44 -6.01
C ALA A 26 2.16 4.30 -5.11
N PHE A 27 2.72 3.09 -5.04
CA PHE A 27 3.92 2.78 -4.27
C PHE A 27 4.85 1.87 -5.06
N GLU A 28 6.15 1.97 -4.82
CA GLU A 28 7.10 0.96 -5.25
C GLU A 28 7.04 -0.25 -4.29
N PRO A 29 6.75 -1.46 -4.76
CA PRO A 29 6.65 -2.62 -3.90
C PRO A 29 8.04 -3.09 -3.43
N VAL A 30 8.14 -3.46 -2.15
CA VAL A 30 9.31 -4.13 -1.59
C VAL A 30 8.85 -5.51 -1.11
N LEU A 31 9.53 -6.57 -1.54
CA LEU A 31 9.23 -7.92 -1.07
C LEU A 31 9.57 -8.04 0.42
N VAL A 32 8.61 -8.56 1.19
CA VAL A 32 8.76 -8.81 2.62
C VAL A 32 8.32 -10.24 2.94
N GLU A 33 8.87 -10.80 4.00
CA GLU A 33 8.39 -12.07 4.56
C GLU A 33 7.04 -11.88 5.27
N GLY A 34 6.18 -12.90 5.22
CA GLY A 34 4.85 -12.88 5.83
C GLY A 34 3.71 -12.71 4.83
N LYS A 35 2.51 -12.38 5.34
CA LYS A 35 1.27 -12.29 4.54
C LYS A 35 0.55 -10.94 4.63
N ALA A 36 1.00 -10.06 5.53
CA ALA A 36 0.39 -8.75 5.72
C ALA A 36 1.10 -7.70 4.85
N LEU A 37 0.34 -6.75 4.32
CA LEU A 37 0.90 -5.58 3.65
C LEU A 37 1.55 -4.65 4.69
N GLN A 38 2.73 -4.12 4.38
CA GLN A 38 3.34 -3.05 5.15
C GLN A 38 3.05 -1.72 4.46
N ILE A 39 2.50 -0.76 5.21
CA ILE A 39 2.17 0.57 4.69
C ILE A 39 2.95 1.63 5.45
N HIS A 40 3.31 2.72 4.78
CA HIS A 40 4.02 3.82 5.41
C HIS A 40 3.11 4.56 6.42
N PRO A 41 3.53 4.83 7.67
CA PRO A 41 2.65 5.45 8.67
C PRO A 41 2.05 6.81 8.26
N LEU A 42 2.78 7.60 7.47
CA LEU A 42 2.29 8.92 6.99
C LEU A 42 1.13 8.85 5.99
N VAL A 43 0.86 7.69 5.37
CA VAL A 43 -0.29 7.56 4.46
C VAL A 43 -1.56 7.06 5.16
N CYS A 44 -1.47 6.63 6.42
CA CYS A 44 -2.61 6.14 7.20
C CYS A 44 -3.72 7.20 7.31
N THR A 45 -3.39 8.47 7.55
CA THR A 45 -4.38 9.56 7.61
C THR A 45 -5.13 9.73 6.29
N ALA A 46 -4.44 9.61 5.15
CA ALA A 46 -5.07 9.72 3.84
C ALA A 46 -5.97 8.52 3.51
N PHE A 47 -5.60 7.31 3.93
CA PHE A 47 -6.47 6.14 3.78
C PHE A 47 -7.55 6.02 4.88
N ASN A 48 -7.48 6.87 5.90
CA ASN A 48 -8.22 6.72 7.16
C ASN A 48 -8.05 5.30 7.75
N ALA A 49 -6.86 4.71 7.60
CA ALA A 49 -6.55 3.33 7.99
C ALA A 49 -5.98 3.26 9.41
N ASP A 50 -6.35 2.21 10.14
CA ASP A 50 -5.68 1.79 11.36
C ASP A 50 -5.07 0.39 11.18
N PHE A 51 -4.78 -0.31 12.27
CA PHE A 51 -4.13 -1.64 12.25
C PHE A 51 -4.83 -2.62 13.20
N ASP A 52 -6.14 -2.47 13.39
CA ASP A 52 -6.93 -3.37 14.24
C ASP A 52 -7.59 -4.54 13.47
N GLY A 53 -7.41 -4.58 12.14
CA GLY A 53 -7.95 -5.61 11.25
C GLY A 53 -8.18 -5.16 9.80
N ASP A 54 -7.93 -3.88 9.51
CA ASP A 54 -7.86 -3.29 8.15
C ASP A 54 -6.87 -4.00 7.19
#